data_AF-A0A2V9AU30-F1
#
_entry.id   AF-A0A2V9AU30-F1
#
_cell.length_a   1.000
_cell.length_b   1.000
_cell.length_c   1.000
_cell.angle_alpha   90.00
_cell.angle_beta   90.00
_cell.angle_gamma   90.00
#
_symmetry.space_group_name_H-M   'P 1'
#
loop_
_entity.id
_entity.type
_entity.pdbx_description
1 polymer ?
#
loop_
_entity_poly.entity_id
_entity_poly.type
_entity_poly.pdbx_seq_one_letter_code
_entity_poly.pdbx_strand_id
1 'polypeptide(L)' 'MIQSHPAVLDSGLVGAPDEAAGEIPVAFVVKRQGVTLNAEEIMEYVAARVAPYKKIRAVEFVHLRERF' A
#
# COMPACT_ATOMS: atom_id res chain seq x y z
N MET A 1 -3.49 -3.75 8.94
CA MET A 1 -4.39 -2.75 8.31
C MET A 1 -4.52 -3.03 6.83
N ILE A 2 -3.51 -2.77 5.98
CA ILE A 2 -3.56 -3.11 4.54
C ILE A 2 -3.72 -4.63 4.32
N GLN A 3 -2.95 -5.45 5.05
CA GLN A 3 -3.10 -6.93 5.03
C GLN A 3 -4.50 -7.43 5.41
N SER A 4 -5.33 -6.60 6.05
CA SER A 4 -6.71 -6.97 6.43
C SER A 4 -7.71 -6.68 5.32
N HIS A 5 -7.29 -6.03 4.22
CA HIS A 5 -8.15 -5.75 3.08
C HIS A 5 -8.40 -7.04 2.27
N PRO A 6 -9.65 -7.40 1.95
CA PRO A 6 -9.99 -8.70 1.36
C PRO A 6 -9.34 -8.94 -0.01
N ALA A 7 -9.11 -7.87 -0.79
CA ALA A 7 -8.45 -7.96 -2.10
C ALA A 7 -6.90 -8.04 -2.03
N VAL A 8 -6.30 -7.92 -0.85
CA VAL A 8 -4.85 -7.96 -0.65
C VAL A 8 -4.42 -9.38 -0.31
N LEU A 9 -3.39 -9.87 -1.00
CA LEU A 9 -2.72 -11.13 -0.68
C LEU A 9 -1.58 -10.89 0.31
N ASP A 10 -0.74 -9.90 0.04
CA ASP A 10 0.34 -9.48 0.93
C ASP A 10 0.65 -7.98 0.72
N SER A 11 1.30 -7.35 1.69
CA SER A 11 1.69 -5.95 1.60
C SER A 11 2.89 -5.61 2.48
N GLY A 12 3.77 -4.74 1.99
CA GLY A 12 4.87 -4.14 2.74
C GLY A 12 4.82 -2.61 2.69
N LEU A 13 5.45 -1.95 3.68
CA LEU A 13 5.59 -0.51 3.75
C LEU A 13 7.07 -0.14 3.79
N VAL A 14 7.45 0.91 3.05
CA VAL A 14 8.78 1.51 3.11
C VAL A 14 8.67 3.03 3.20
N GLY A 15 9.71 3.68 3.73
CA GLY A 15 9.90 5.12 3.57
C GLY A 15 10.46 5.42 2.18
N ALA A 16 9.89 6.41 1.50
CA ALA A 16 10.52 7.03 0.35
C ALA A 16 10.97 8.45 0.73
N PRO A 17 12.14 8.91 0.26
CA PRO A 17 12.61 10.26 0.56
C PRO A 17 11.64 11.31 0.01
N ASP A 18 11.39 12.34 0.81
CA ASP A 18 10.52 13.48 0.46
C ASP A 18 11.17 14.77 0.94
N GLU A 19 11.22 15.79 0.08
CA GLU A 19 11.94 17.04 0.38
C GLU A 19 11.31 17.84 1.53
N ALA A 20 10.00 17.70 1.77
CA ALA A 20 9.28 18.45 2.79
C ALA A 20 9.15 17.69 4.12
N ALA A 21 8.92 16.38 4.05
CA ALA A 21 8.67 15.51 5.21
C ALA A 21 9.88 14.67 5.62
N GLY A 22 10.98 14.69 4.86
CA GLY A 22 12.12 13.80 5.02
C GLY A 22 11.85 12.42 4.43
N GLU A 23 10.82 11.73 4.94
CA GLU A 23 10.35 10.46 4.41
C GLU A 23 8.81 10.38 4.41
N ILE A 24 8.26 9.72 3.39
CA ILE A 24 6.82 9.43 3.26
C ILE A 24 6.53 7.93 3.18
N PRO A 25 5.42 7.44 3.77
CA PRO A 25 5.07 6.03 3.69
C PRO A 25 4.58 5.64 2.28
N VAL A 26 5.24 4.64 1.68
CA VAL A 26 4.85 4.02 0.41
C VAL A 26 4.51 2.55 0.66
N ALA A 27 3.39 2.10 0.09
CA ALA A 27 2.94 0.71 0.21
C ALA A 27 3.22 -0.08 -1.06
N PHE A 28 3.80 -1.26 -0.91
CA PHE A 28 3.88 -2.26 -1.97
C PHE A 28 2.83 -3.32 -1.70
N VAL A 29 1.95 -3.58 -2.66
CA VAL A 29 0.77 -4.42 -2.47
C VAL A 29 0.74 -5.53 -3.52
N VAL A 30 0.58 -6.76 -3.05
CA VAL A 30 0.28 -7.92 -3.88
C VAL A 30 -1.24 -8.12 -3.85
N LYS A 31 -1.89 -8.05 -5.00
CA LYS A 31 -3.33 -8.32 -5.14
C LYS A 31 -3.59 -9.81 -5.12
N ARG A 32 -4.77 -10.21 -4.63
CA ARG A 32 -5.29 -11.55 -4.92
C ARG A 32 -5.57 -11.71 -6.42
N GLN A 33 -5.65 -12.94 -6.89
CA GLN A 33 -6.01 -13.20 -8.29
C GLN A 33 -7.49 -12.90 -8.53
N GLY A 34 -7.80 -12.38 -9.72
CA GLY A 34 -9.18 -12.14 -10.16
C GLY A 34 -9.89 -10.95 -9.51
N VAL A 35 -9.20 -10.15 -8.69
CA VAL A 35 -9.76 -8.92 -8.11
C VAL A 35 -9.23 -7.68 -8.79
N THR A 36 -10.11 -6.71 -8.97
CA THR A 36 -9.74 -5.34 -9.32
C THR A 36 -9.54 -4.57 -8.03
N LEU A 37 -8.40 -3.92 -7.91
CA LEU A 37 -8.06 -3.04 -6.79
C LEU A 37 -7.11 -1.99 -7.33
N ASN A 38 -7.41 -0.72 -7.06
CA ASN A 38 -6.57 0.41 -7.44
C ASN A 38 -5.87 1.01 -6.22
N ALA A 39 -4.93 1.93 -6.48
CA ALA A 39 -4.12 2.56 -5.44
C ALA A 39 -4.95 3.44 -4.50
N GLU A 40 -5.92 4.20 -5.05
CA GLU A 40 -6.79 5.11 -4.31
C GLU A 40 -7.62 4.37 -3.27
N GLU A 41 -8.22 3.23 -3.62
CA GLU A 41 -8.98 2.38 -2.70
C GLU A 41 -8.15 1.98 -1.48
N ILE A 42 -6.88 1.60 -1.68
CA ILE A 42 -5.96 1.28 -0.57
C ILE A 42 -5.63 2.52 0.25
N MET A 43 -5.33 3.65 -0.40
CA MET A 43 -4.99 4.88 0.28
C MET A 43 -6.15 5.40 1.14
N GLU A 44 -7.38 5.37 0.62
CA GLU A 44 -8.60 5.73 1.33
C GLU A 44 -8.88 4.77 2.49
N TYR A 45 -8.76 3.46 2.23
CA TYR A 45 -8.93 2.44 3.26
C TYR A 45 -7.98 2.66 4.44
N VAL A 46 -6.71 3.01 4.17
CA VAL A 46 -5.77 3.36 5.23
C VAL A 46 -6.15 4.71 5.86
N ALA A 47 -6.40 5.74 5.06
CA ALA A 47 -6.68 7.09 5.53
C ALA A 47 -7.85 7.18 6.50
N ALA A 48 -8.85 6.30 6.37
CA ALA A 48 -9.99 6.22 7.28
C ALA A 48 -9.67 5.69 8.69
N ARG A 49 -8.48 5.10 8.92
CA ARG A 49 -8.16 4.45 10.22
C ARG A 49 -6.81 4.87 10.81
N VAL A 50 -6.13 5.86 10.23
CA VAL A 50 -4.91 6.46 10.79
C VAL A 50 -4.98 7.99 10.83
N ALA A 51 -4.15 8.59 11.68
CA ALA A 51 -3.97 10.04 11.70
C ALA A 51 -3.41 10.58 10.35
N PRO A 52 -3.68 11.84 9.98
CA PRO A 52 -3.29 12.41 8.68
C PRO A 52 -1.82 12.25 8.30
N TYR A 53 -0.91 12.37 9.27
CA TYR A 53 0.53 12.25 9.05
C TYR A 53 0.99 10.78 8.81
N LYS A 54 0.17 9.79 9.19
CA LYS A 54 0.45 8.36 8.97
C LYS A 54 -0.18 7.79 7.68
N LYS A 55 -0.91 8.62 6.94
CA LYS A 55 -1.53 8.19 5.68
C LYS A 55 -0.47 7.72 4.69
N ILE A 56 -0.78 6.71 3.90
CA ILE A 56 0.07 6.30 2.77
C ILE A 56 0.05 7.39 1.71
N ARG A 57 1.19 7.65 1.06
CA ARG A 57 1.32 8.67 0.00
C ARG A 57 1.37 8.07 -1.40
N ALA A 58 1.77 6.80 -1.53
CA ALA A 58 1.77 6.09 -2.80
C ALA A 58 1.57 4.58 -2.57
N VAL A 59 1.00 3.91 -3.57
CA VAL A 59 0.78 2.46 -3.57
C VAL A 59 1.28 1.90 -4.89
N GLU A 60 2.23 0.98 -4.81
CA GLU A 60 2.80 0.26 -5.95
C GLU A 60 2.33 -1.19 -5.93
N PHE A 61 1.77 -1.66 -7.04
CA PHE A 61 1.35 -3.05 -7.17
C PHE A 61 2.48 -3.92 -7.68
N VAL A 62 2.83 -4.94 -6.90
CA VAL A 62 3.89 -5.90 -7.24
C VAL A 62 3.30 -7.27 -7.50
N HIS A 63 3.88 -7.98 -8.46
CA HIS A 63 3.54 -9.37 -8.74
C HIS A 63 4.53 -10.29 -8.02
N LEU A 64 4.00 -11.31 -7.35
CA LEU A 64 4.85 -12.40 -6.86
C LEU A 64 5.49 -13.07 -8.08
N ARG A 65 6.82 -13.03 -8.17
CA ARG A 65 7.55 -13.90 -9.08
C ARG A 65 7.82 -15.20 -8.34
N GLU A 66 7.36 -16.31 -8.89
CA GLU A 66 7.76 -17.63 -8.42
C GLU A 66 9.27 -17.75 -8.70
N ARG A 67 10.07 -17.81 -7.63
CA ARG A 67 11.48 -18.16 -7.75
C ARG A 67 11.55 -19.66 -8.00
N PHE A 68 12.14 -20.04 -9.14
CA PHE A 68 12.61 -21.39 -9.42
C PHE A 68 13.71 -21.79 -8.43
#